data_AF-G2GH72-F1
#
_entry.id   AF-G2GH72-F1
#
_cell.length_a   1.000
_cell.length_b   1.000
_cell.length_c   1.000
_cell.angle_alpha   90.00
_cell.angle_beta   90.00
_cell.angle_gamma   90.00
#
_symmetry.space_group_name_H-M   'P 1'
#
loop_
_entity.id
_entity.type
_entity.pdbx_description
1 polymer ?
#
loop_
_entity_poly.entity_id
_entity_poly.type
_entity_poly.pdbx_seq_one_letter_code
_entity_poly.pdbx_strand_id
1 'polypeptide(L)'
;MRSRSPEHYNEGMTVFLCSKCGTAITPELSELAAVPGVSDDERDRDKETRRAPSTVPQGHYAIDPEPWGPPYVVQDDQEDPKPAQSCGPVVCREEGFVISAGSRHTVLVHPDDAAGLQPLPNWENSSGCCGPTGDEGLNRACPCGAPVATLAADCFGPFELHLDPVRTYAFPQ
;
A
#
# COMPACT_ATOMS: atom_id res chain seq x y z
N MET A 1 34.59 -13.84 32.15
CA MET A 1 33.71 -14.62 31.25
C MET A 1 32.93 -13.62 30.41
N ARG A 2 33.23 -13.55 29.10
CA ARG A 2 32.55 -12.69 28.12
C ARG A 2 31.45 -13.51 27.45
N SER A 3 30.22 -13.00 27.40
CA SER A 3 29.09 -13.49 26.57
C SER A 3 27.83 -12.75 27.03
N ARG A 4 26.97 -12.12 26.22
CA ARG A 4 26.77 -12.00 24.76
C ARG A 4 26.07 -10.64 24.54
N SER A 5 26.47 -9.87 23.53
CA SER A 5 25.68 -8.74 23.04
C SER A 5 24.45 -9.27 22.28
N PRO A 6 23.25 -8.72 22.46
CA PRO A 6 22.11 -9.05 21.61
C PRO A 6 22.05 -8.09 20.41
N GLU A 7 22.00 -8.72 19.23
CA GLU A 7 21.20 -8.33 18.07
C GLU A 7 21.66 -7.07 17.31
N HIS A 8 22.52 -7.32 16.33
CA HIS A 8 22.66 -6.47 15.16
C HIS A 8 21.30 -6.42 14.45
N TYR A 9 20.51 -5.38 14.70
CA TYR A 9 19.48 -4.98 13.75
C TYR A 9 20.21 -4.64 12.45
N ASN A 10 19.81 -5.26 11.34
CA ASN A 10 20.22 -4.79 10.03
C ASN A 10 19.63 -3.38 9.88
N GLU A 11 20.43 -2.34 10.15
CA GLU A 11 20.23 -0.99 9.59
C GLU A 11 20.50 -1.06 8.08
N GLY A 12 19.73 -1.91 7.38
CA GLY A 12 19.80 -2.05 5.93
C GLY A 12 18.85 -1.05 5.31
N MET A 13 19.39 -0.02 4.67
CA MET A 13 18.60 0.89 3.85
C MET A 13 18.26 0.18 2.54
N THR A 14 16.99 0.19 2.16
CA THR A 14 16.50 -0.47 0.96
C THR A 14 15.98 0.56 -0.03
N VAL A 15 16.39 0.44 -1.29
CA VAL A 15 15.78 1.17 -2.41
C VAL A 15 14.90 0.20 -3.20
N PHE A 16 13.67 0.58 -3.52
CA PHE A 16 12.81 -0.19 -4.41
C PHE A 16 12.96 0.29 -5.85
N LEU A 17 13.18 -0.63 -6.77
CA LEU A 17 13.36 -0.31 -8.19
C LEU A 17 12.29 -0.99 -9.05
N CYS A 18 11.99 -0.38 -10.19
CA CYS A 18 11.09 -0.98 -11.18
C CYS A 18 11.74 -2.21 -11.84
N SER A 19 11.06 -3.35 -11.80
CA SER A 19 11.56 -4.60 -12.43
C SER A 19 11.69 -4.51 -13.95
N LYS A 20 10.99 -3.58 -14.61
CA LYS A 20 11.03 -3.42 -16.08
C LYS A 20 12.24 -2.61 -16.55
N CYS A 21 12.56 -1.49 -15.89
CA CYS A 21 13.55 -0.53 -16.38
C CYS A 21 14.67 -0.21 -15.40
N GLY A 22 14.61 -0.72 -14.16
CA GLY A 22 15.63 -0.49 -13.13
C GLY A 22 15.66 0.94 -12.57
N THR A 23 14.66 1.77 -12.86
CA THR A 23 14.55 3.10 -12.25
C THR A 23 14.15 2.97 -10.78
N ALA A 24 14.83 3.71 -9.90
CA ALA A 24 14.45 3.82 -8.49
C ALA A 24 13.03 4.42 -8.37
N ILE A 25 12.17 3.73 -7.63
CA ILE A 25 10.80 4.14 -7.32
C ILE A 25 10.78 4.94 -6.02
N THR A 26 11.60 4.54 -5.05
CA THR A 26 11.73 5.17 -3.74
C THR A 26 13.14 5.74 -3.53
N PRO A 27 13.33 6.64 -2.55
CA PRO A 27 14.65 6.82 -1.95
C PRO A 27 15.05 5.58 -1.12
N GLU A 28 16.14 5.69 -0.38
CA GLU A 28 16.50 4.74 0.67
C GLU A 28 15.46 4.77 1.80
N LEU A 29 14.92 3.60 2.14
CA LEU A 29 13.91 3.42 3.17
C LEU A 29 14.39 2.43 4.24
N SER A 30 13.99 2.68 5.49
CA SER A 30 14.19 1.76 6.62
C SER A 30 13.00 0.81 6.78
N GLU A 31 13.26 -0.48 7.01
CA GLU A 31 12.20 -1.47 7.23
C GLU A 31 11.57 -1.34 8.62
N LEU A 32 10.24 -1.41 8.68
CA LEU A 32 9.48 -1.61 9.90
C LEU A 32 9.20 -3.09 10.13
N ALA A 33 9.24 -3.52 11.39
CA ALA A 33 9.00 -4.91 11.77
C ALA A 33 7.57 -5.40 11.46
N ALA A 34 6.60 -4.48 11.36
CA ALA A 34 5.21 -4.77 11.05
C ALA A 34 4.52 -3.52 10.48
N VAL A 35 3.38 -3.73 9.80
CA VAL A 35 2.48 -2.65 9.38
C VAL A 35 1.94 -1.95 10.64
N PRO A 36 2.10 -0.62 10.79
CA PRO A 36 1.56 0.11 11.93
C PRO A 36 0.03 0.06 11.97
N GLY A 37 -0.53 0.07 13.18
CA GLY A 37 -1.96 0.34 13.35
C GLY A 37 -2.26 1.81 13.05
N VAL A 38 -3.32 2.07 12.29
CA VAL A 38 -3.73 3.42 11.90
C VAL A 38 -5.02 3.79 12.62
N SER A 39 -5.12 5.04 13.04
CA SER A 39 -6.34 5.60 13.63
C SER A 39 -7.45 5.68 12.57
N ASP A 40 -8.64 5.20 12.92
CA ASP A 40 -9.88 5.39 12.16
C ASP A 40 -10.65 6.64 12.59
N ASP A 41 -10.08 7.45 13.49
CA ASP A 41 -10.71 8.66 14.00
C ASP A 41 -10.76 9.76 12.94
N GLU A 42 -11.98 10.21 12.63
CA GLU A 42 -12.25 11.31 11.71
C GLU A 42 -11.54 12.62 12.05
N ARG A 43 -11.11 12.80 13.31
CA ARG A 43 -10.35 13.96 13.79
C ARG A 43 -8.88 13.94 13.36
N ASP A 44 -8.35 12.76 13.05
CA ASP A 44 -6.95 12.57 12.64
C ASP A 44 -6.78 12.72 11.13
N ARG A 45 -7.88 12.71 10.37
CA ARG A 45 -7.87 13.01 8.93
C ARG A 45 -7.46 14.45 8.67
N ASP A 46 -6.73 14.65 7.58
CA ASP A 46 -6.35 15.97 7.11
C ASP A 46 -7.59 16.86 6.87
N LYS A 47 -7.55 18.11 7.33
CA LYS A 47 -8.74 18.97 7.34
C LYS A 47 -9.15 19.46 5.97
N GLU A 48 -8.21 19.55 5.04
CA GLU A 48 -8.45 20.06 3.69
C GLU A 48 -8.77 18.93 2.72
N THR A 49 -7.95 17.88 2.72
CA THR A 49 -8.05 16.76 1.79
C THR A 49 -8.92 15.61 2.32
N ARG A 50 -9.21 15.58 3.62
CA ARG A 50 -9.95 14.51 4.32
C ARG A 50 -9.27 13.14 4.25
N ARG A 51 -8.02 13.08 3.79
CA ARG A 51 -7.24 11.84 3.77
C ARG A 51 -6.89 11.40 5.18
N ALA A 52 -6.90 10.09 5.41
CA ALA A 52 -6.30 9.52 6.61
C ALA A 52 -4.79 9.84 6.65
N PRO A 53 -4.18 9.84 7.84
CA PRO A 53 -2.72 9.78 7.96
C PRO A 53 -2.16 8.60 7.15
N SER A 54 -0.95 8.76 6.60
CA SER A 54 -0.28 7.65 5.93
C SER A 54 -0.03 6.51 6.92
N THR A 55 -0.32 5.29 6.51
CA THR A 55 -0.14 4.08 7.34
C THR A 55 1.33 3.85 7.70
N VAL A 56 2.22 4.12 6.75
CA VAL A 56 3.67 4.04 6.95
C VAL A 56 4.24 5.47 6.99
N PRO A 57 5.08 5.84 7.97
CA PRO A 57 5.73 7.14 8.02
C PRO A 57 6.74 7.30 6.88
N GLN A 58 6.98 8.54 6.47
CA GLN A 58 7.98 8.85 5.45
C GLN A 58 9.37 8.32 5.82
N GLY A 59 10.13 7.86 4.83
CA GLY A 59 11.46 7.25 4.99
C GLY A 59 11.43 5.79 5.45
N HIS A 60 10.25 5.16 5.51
CA HIS A 60 10.09 3.78 5.95
C HIS A 60 9.28 2.94 4.97
N TYR A 61 9.43 1.63 5.07
CA TYR A 61 8.56 0.66 4.43
C TYR A 61 8.15 -0.45 5.39
N ALA A 62 7.04 -1.11 5.09
CA ALA A 62 6.62 -2.33 5.77
C ALA A 62 6.16 -3.37 4.73
N ILE A 63 6.35 -4.66 5.02
CA ILE A 63 5.76 -5.74 4.23
C ILE A 63 4.37 -6.05 4.80
N ASP A 64 3.33 -5.85 4.01
CA ASP A 64 1.97 -6.21 4.39
C ASP A 64 1.65 -7.65 3.96
N PRO A 65 1.48 -8.60 4.90
CA PRO A 65 1.18 -10.00 4.56
C PRO A 65 -0.24 -10.21 4.02
N GLU A 66 -1.14 -9.24 4.23
CA GLU A 66 -2.54 -9.35 3.86
C GLU A 66 -2.77 -9.10 2.36
N PRO A 67 -3.87 -9.63 1.80
CA PRO A 67 -4.17 -9.42 0.38
C PRO A 67 -4.71 -8.01 0.18
N TRP A 68 -4.28 -7.36 -0.90
CA TRP A 68 -4.79 -6.05 -1.30
C TRP A 68 -5.35 -6.05 -2.72
N GLY A 69 -6.48 -5.37 -2.92
CA GLY A 69 -7.06 -5.17 -4.23
C GLY A 69 -7.73 -6.43 -4.83
N PRO A 70 -8.03 -6.43 -6.13
CA PRO A 70 -8.61 -7.60 -6.79
C PRO A 70 -7.62 -8.76 -6.97
N PRO A 71 -8.11 -10.01 -7.18
CA PRO A 71 -9.52 -10.37 -7.26
C PRO A 71 -10.22 -10.29 -5.89
N TYR A 72 -11.54 -10.16 -5.92
CA TYR A 72 -12.39 -10.19 -4.73
C TYR A 72 -13.19 -11.47 -4.69
N VAL A 73 -13.35 -12.03 -3.49
CA VAL A 73 -14.18 -13.22 -3.23
C VAL A 73 -15.31 -12.84 -2.28
N VAL A 74 -16.50 -13.41 -2.49
CA VAL A 74 -17.65 -13.19 -1.61
C VAL A 74 -17.33 -13.75 -0.22
N GLN A 75 -17.64 -12.98 0.82
CA GLN A 75 -17.47 -13.39 2.20
C GLN A 75 -18.53 -14.43 2.59
N ASP A 76 -18.14 -15.43 3.38
CA ASP A 76 -19.08 -16.45 3.87
C ASP A 76 -20.13 -15.84 4.81
N ASP A 77 -19.73 -14.84 5.61
CA ASP A 77 -20.61 -14.11 6.52
C ASP A 77 -21.08 -12.79 5.87
N GLN A 78 -22.39 -12.71 5.60
CA GLN A 78 -23.04 -11.53 5.02
C GLN A 78 -23.79 -10.70 6.08
N GLU A 79 -23.89 -11.19 7.32
CA GLU A 79 -24.55 -10.50 8.43
C GLU A 79 -23.57 -9.65 9.23
N ASP A 80 -22.32 -10.10 9.38
CA ASP A 80 -21.21 -9.36 10.01
C ASP A 80 -20.00 -9.24 9.05
N PRO A 81 -20.11 -8.43 7.98
CA PRO A 81 -19.08 -8.36 6.96
C PRO A 81 -17.82 -7.67 7.46
N LYS A 82 -16.67 -8.20 7.06
CA LYS A 82 -15.36 -7.61 7.35
C LYS A 82 -14.96 -6.59 6.28
N PRO A 83 -14.02 -5.69 6.61
CA PRO A 83 -13.34 -4.87 5.61
C PRO A 83 -12.84 -5.69 4.42
N ALA A 84 -12.97 -5.14 3.21
CA ALA A 84 -12.53 -5.84 2.01
C ALA A 84 -11.01 -6.02 1.94
N GLN A 85 -10.27 -5.17 2.63
CA GLN A 85 -8.81 -5.20 2.77
C GLN A 85 -8.44 -4.57 4.11
N SER A 86 -7.26 -4.86 4.62
CA SER A 86 -6.75 -4.30 5.89
C SER A 86 -6.88 -2.78 5.89
N CYS A 87 -7.36 -2.19 7.00
CA CYS A 87 -7.59 -0.75 7.14
C CYS A 87 -8.54 -0.10 6.10
N GLY A 88 -9.20 -0.91 5.27
CA GLY A 88 -10.15 -0.46 4.24
C GLY A 88 -11.61 -0.47 4.71
N PRO A 89 -12.54 0.02 3.88
CA PRO A 89 -13.97 -0.07 4.13
C PRO A 89 -14.50 -1.49 3.90
N VAL A 90 -15.70 -1.75 4.40
CA VAL A 90 -16.53 -2.87 3.93
C VAL A 90 -17.00 -2.56 2.51
N VAL A 91 -16.84 -3.50 1.59
CA VAL A 91 -17.24 -3.34 0.17
C VAL A 91 -18.28 -4.38 -0.18
N CYS A 92 -19.39 -3.91 -0.77
CA CYS A 92 -20.43 -4.76 -1.34
C CYS A 92 -20.38 -4.67 -2.88
N ARG A 93 -20.38 -5.82 -3.54
CA ARG A 93 -20.46 -5.96 -5.00
C ARG A 93 -21.78 -6.65 -5.36
N GLU A 94 -22.01 -6.93 -6.64
CA GLU A 94 -23.28 -7.49 -7.14
C GLU A 94 -23.68 -8.79 -6.41
N GLU A 95 -22.68 -9.61 -6.04
CA GLU A 95 -22.86 -10.90 -5.40
C GLU A 95 -22.87 -10.87 -3.86
N GLY A 96 -22.63 -9.70 -3.23
CA GLY A 96 -22.60 -9.53 -1.77
C GLY A 96 -21.35 -8.81 -1.25
N PHE A 97 -21.15 -8.84 0.07
CA PHE A 97 -19.94 -8.34 0.70
C PHE A 97 -18.74 -9.20 0.32
N VAL A 98 -17.63 -8.55 -0.02
CA VAL A 98 -16.43 -9.20 -0.55
C VAL A 98 -15.19 -8.94 0.29
N ILE A 99 -14.21 -9.84 0.19
CA ILE A 99 -12.86 -9.68 0.74
C ILE A 99 -11.83 -9.87 -0.37
N SER A 100 -10.70 -9.17 -0.26
CA SER A 100 -9.60 -9.24 -1.19
C SER A 100 -8.96 -10.62 -1.16
N ALA A 101 -8.71 -11.15 -2.35
CA ALA A 101 -7.84 -12.28 -2.63
C ALA A 101 -6.71 -11.84 -3.59
N GLY A 102 -6.37 -10.54 -3.55
CA GLY A 102 -5.34 -9.92 -4.35
C GLY A 102 -3.91 -10.29 -3.96
N SER A 103 -2.96 -9.49 -4.45
CA SER A 103 -1.54 -9.67 -4.15
C SER A 103 -1.31 -9.56 -2.64
N ARG A 104 -0.53 -10.50 -2.10
CA ARG A 104 -0.04 -10.52 -0.72
C ARG A 104 1.42 -10.10 -0.67
N HIS A 105 1.90 -9.75 0.52
CA HIS A 105 3.29 -9.36 0.74
C HIS A 105 3.68 -8.15 -0.12
N THR A 106 2.74 -7.21 -0.28
CA THR A 106 3.02 -5.93 -0.93
C THR A 106 3.89 -5.07 -0.04
N VAL A 107 4.71 -4.22 -0.64
CA VAL A 107 5.55 -3.28 0.10
C VAL A 107 4.75 -1.99 0.30
N LEU A 108 4.38 -1.69 1.53
CA LEU A 108 3.75 -0.41 1.89
C LEU A 108 4.84 0.62 2.11
N VAL A 109 4.68 1.76 1.45
CA VAL A 109 5.53 2.94 1.63
C VAL A 109 4.66 4.17 1.82
N HIS A 110 5.24 5.23 2.38
CA HIS A 110 4.58 6.52 2.37
C HIS A 110 4.38 6.98 0.90
N PRO A 111 3.19 7.45 0.49
CA PRO A 111 2.95 7.85 -0.90
C PRO A 111 3.95 8.91 -1.44
N ASP A 112 4.38 9.84 -0.59
CA ASP A 112 5.38 10.86 -0.96
C ASP A 112 6.80 10.31 -1.19
N ASP A 113 7.15 9.13 -0.64
CA ASP A 113 8.44 8.50 -0.93
C ASP A 113 8.50 7.95 -2.36
N ALA A 114 7.36 7.86 -3.06
CA ALA A 114 7.27 7.46 -4.45
C ALA A 114 6.52 8.48 -5.31
N ALA A 115 6.64 9.77 -4.99
CA ALA A 115 5.95 10.86 -5.68
C ALA A 115 6.24 10.95 -7.21
N GLY A 116 7.31 10.29 -7.68
CA GLY A 116 7.63 10.18 -9.11
C GLY A 116 6.73 9.22 -9.90
N LEU A 117 5.95 8.36 -9.22
CA LEU A 117 5.00 7.46 -9.87
C LEU A 117 3.85 8.25 -10.50
N GLN A 118 3.46 7.84 -11.70
CA GLN A 118 2.43 8.49 -12.49
C GLN A 118 1.11 7.70 -12.43
N PRO A 119 -0.06 8.35 -12.52
CA PRO A 119 -1.31 7.64 -12.79
C PRO A 119 -1.20 6.81 -14.09
N LEU A 120 -1.95 5.72 -14.17
CA LEU A 120 -2.10 5.00 -15.44
C LEU A 120 -2.85 5.87 -16.48
N PRO A 121 -2.64 5.62 -17.79
CA PRO A 121 -3.38 6.31 -18.84
C PRO A 121 -4.89 6.28 -18.60
N ASN A 122 -5.57 7.39 -18.87
CA ASN A 122 -7.01 7.53 -18.66
C ASN A 122 -7.50 7.27 -17.22
N TRP A 123 -6.61 7.38 -16.22
CA TRP A 123 -6.94 7.12 -14.81
C TRP A 123 -7.44 5.69 -14.55
N GLU A 124 -6.92 4.71 -15.32
CA GLU A 124 -7.24 3.30 -15.11
C GLU A 124 -7.02 2.90 -13.64
N ASN A 125 -7.99 2.15 -13.09
CA ASN A 125 -8.03 1.67 -11.70
C ASN A 125 -7.92 2.77 -10.62
N SER A 126 -8.24 4.02 -10.98
CA SER A 126 -8.17 5.19 -10.10
C SER A 126 -9.53 5.83 -9.84
N SER A 127 -10.59 5.02 -9.72
CA SER A 127 -11.90 5.55 -9.31
C SER A 127 -11.88 6.04 -7.85
N GLY A 128 -12.76 6.99 -7.54
CA GLY A 128 -12.90 7.57 -6.20
C GLY A 128 -13.29 9.04 -6.22
N CYS A 129 -13.63 9.60 -5.06
CA CYS A 129 -14.13 10.97 -4.94
C CYS A 129 -12.98 11.98 -4.82
N CYS A 130 -12.06 11.73 -3.90
CA CYS A 130 -10.96 12.64 -3.55
C CYS A 130 -9.58 12.13 -4.03
N GLY A 131 -9.54 10.90 -4.53
CA GLY A 131 -8.37 10.15 -4.94
C GLY A 131 -8.75 8.71 -5.23
N PRO A 132 -7.81 7.87 -5.69
CA PRO A 132 -8.10 6.47 -5.95
C PRO A 132 -8.50 5.73 -4.67
N THR A 133 -9.53 4.89 -4.74
CA THR A 133 -9.93 3.97 -3.67
C THR A 133 -8.92 2.84 -3.43
N GLY A 134 -8.18 2.46 -4.48
CA GLY A 134 -7.18 1.40 -4.44
C GLY A 134 -7.75 -0.03 -4.52
N ASP A 135 -9.03 -0.19 -4.87
CA ASP A 135 -9.74 -1.48 -4.92
C ASP A 135 -9.96 -2.03 -6.35
N GLU A 136 -9.36 -1.40 -7.36
CA GLU A 136 -9.48 -1.79 -8.78
C GLU A 136 -8.19 -2.42 -9.34
N GLY A 137 -7.12 -2.48 -8.53
CA GLY A 137 -5.81 -3.02 -8.92
C GLY A 137 -4.76 -1.93 -9.11
N LEU A 138 -3.68 -2.25 -9.84
CA LEU A 138 -2.56 -1.33 -10.04
C LEU A 138 -3.05 -0.06 -10.73
N ASN A 139 -2.68 1.09 -10.15
CA ASN A 139 -3.14 2.40 -10.62
C ASN A 139 -2.01 3.44 -10.64
N ARG A 140 -0.78 3.03 -10.33
CA ARG A 140 0.44 3.82 -10.42
C ARG A 140 1.49 3.12 -11.28
N ALA A 141 2.12 3.89 -12.16
CA ALA A 141 3.17 3.45 -13.04
C ALA A 141 4.49 4.17 -12.78
N CYS A 142 5.58 3.43 -13.01
CA CYS A 142 6.91 4.00 -13.17
C CYS A 142 6.92 4.97 -14.37
N PRO A 143 7.77 6.02 -14.41
CA PRO A 143 7.91 6.89 -15.58
C PRO A 143 8.17 6.18 -16.93
N CYS A 144 8.67 4.93 -16.91
CA CYS A 144 8.79 4.09 -18.11
C CYS A 144 7.45 3.52 -18.62
N GLY A 145 6.33 3.82 -17.94
CA GLY A 145 4.97 3.36 -18.25
C GLY A 145 4.60 1.99 -17.68
N ALA A 146 5.47 1.32 -16.92
CA ALA A 146 5.13 0.04 -16.29
C ALA A 146 4.24 0.26 -15.06
N PRO A 147 3.06 -0.38 -14.95
CA PRO A 147 2.32 -0.43 -13.69
C PRO A 147 3.19 -1.11 -12.62
N VAL A 148 3.27 -0.52 -11.43
CA VAL A 148 4.15 -0.99 -10.34
C VAL A 148 3.51 -0.89 -8.95
N ALA A 149 2.42 -0.13 -8.79
CA ALA A 149 1.83 0.07 -7.48
C ALA A 149 0.32 0.36 -7.53
N THR A 150 -0.32 0.19 -6.37
CA THR A 150 -1.70 0.60 -6.09
C THR A 150 -1.68 1.68 -5.02
N LEU A 151 -2.21 2.86 -5.32
CA LEU A 151 -2.46 3.93 -4.36
C LEU A 151 -3.92 3.84 -3.89
N ALA A 152 -4.11 3.84 -2.57
CA ALA A 152 -5.35 4.20 -1.90
C ALA A 152 -5.18 5.58 -1.26
N ALA A 153 -6.01 6.54 -1.67
CA ALA A 153 -5.92 7.92 -1.22
C ALA A 153 -7.27 8.66 -1.30
N ASP A 154 -8.37 7.91 -1.32
CA ASP A 154 -9.71 8.49 -1.24
C ASP A 154 -10.01 8.97 0.19
N CYS A 155 -10.93 9.92 0.33
CA CYS A 155 -11.20 10.63 1.59
C CYS A 155 -11.97 9.80 2.63
N PHE A 156 -12.42 8.60 2.29
CA PHE A 156 -13.05 7.66 3.23
C PHE A 156 -12.20 6.41 3.51
N GLY A 157 -11.14 6.20 2.73
CA GLY A 157 -10.26 5.04 2.84
C GLY A 157 -8.98 5.35 3.63
N PRO A 158 -8.06 4.36 3.66
CA PRO A 158 -6.71 4.57 4.14
C PRO A 158 -5.89 5.41 3.16
N PHE A 159 -4.73 5.89 3.60
CA PHE A 159 -3.75 6.55 2.75
C PHE A 159 -2.49 5.68 2.64
N GLU A 160 -2.44 4.86 1.59
CA GLU A 160 -1.49 3.77 1.44
C GLU A 160 -1.01 3.64 0.00
N LEU A 161 0.28 3.35 -0.17
CA LEU A 161 0.85 3.00 -1.46
C LEU A 161 1.47 1.61 -1.37
N HIS A 162 0.88 0.65 -2.08
CA HIS A 162 1.32 -0.74 -2.16
C HIS A 162 2.15 -0.94 -3.42
N LEU A 163 3.47 -1.12 -3.30
CA LEU A 163 4.29 -1.56 -4.41
C LEU A 163 4.04 -3.05 -4.67
N ASP A 164 3.89 -3.40 -5.95
CA ASP A 164 3.68 -4.77 -6.37
C ASP A 164 4.98 -5.58 -6.25
N PRO A 165 4.97 -6.72 -5.54
CA PRO A 165 6.18 -7.48 -5.22
C PRO A 165 6.78 -8.24 -6.42
N VAL A 166 6.08 -8.30 -7.55
CA VAL A 166 6.58 -8.92 -8.80
C VAL A 166 7.16 -7.85 -9.73
N ARG A 167 6.58 -6.65 -9.70
CA ARG A 167 6.92 -5.53 -10.60
C ARG A 167 7.90 -4.53 -10.00
N THR A 168 8.22 -4.71 -8.72
CA THR A 168 9.30 -4.02 -8.03
C THR A 168 10.24 -5.03 -7.38
N TYR A 169 11.49 -4.62 -7.15
CA TYR A 169 12.44 -5.40 -6.39
C TYR A 169 13.20 -4.52 -5.41
N ALA A 170 13.52 -5.10 -4.25
CA ALA A 170 14.33 -4.48 -3.22
C ALA A 170 15.82 -4.57 -3.58
N PHE A 171 16.54 -3.47 -3.42
CA PHE A 171 17.99 -3.43 -3.52
C PHE A 171 18.56 -2.89 -2.20
N PRO A 172 19.08 -3.77 -1.34
CA PRO A 172 19.78 -3.35 -0.12
C PRO A 172 21.03 -2.55 -0.48
N GLN A 173 21.28 -1.47 0.25
CA GLN A 173 22.49 -0.66 0.14
C GLN A 173 23.60 -1.17 1.06
#